data_AF-A0A1S1H9R6-F1
#
_entry.id   AF-A0A1S1H9R6-F1
#
_cell.length_a   1.000
_cell.length_b   1.000
_cell.length_c   1.000
_cell.angle_alpha   90.00
_cell.angle_beta   90.00
_cell.angle_gamma   90.00
#
_symmetry.space_group_name_H-M   'P 1'
#
loop_
_entity.id
_entity.type
_entity.pdbx_description
1 polymer ?
#
loop_
_entity_poly.entity_id
_entity_poly.type
_entity_poly.pdbx_seq_one_letter_code
_entity_poly.pdbx_strand_id
1 'polypeptide(L)'
;MPELPTVAIVDDDEAVREALGDLLMVSGLACHTFAGAVSFLAARTEGHFDCLITDIRMPGMTGMELIERLHDEGTGLPVIVLSSVLDEQARAHALSLGARAWFTKPVSDERLLGAIAAAIDDGRGGGR
;
A
#
# COMPACT_ATOMS: atom_id res chain seq x y z
N MET A 1 10.34 -19.88 -12.29
CA MET A 1 9.94 -19.77 -10.87
C MET A 1 8.83 -18.72 -10.84
N PRO A 2 7.67 -18.95 -10.21
CA PRO A 2 6.68 -17.89 -10.11
C PRO A 2 7.30 -16.71 -9.35
N GLU A 3 7.27 -15.53 -9.95
CA GLU A 3 7.62 -14.28 -9.30
C GLU A 3 6.69 -14.06 -8.09
N LEU A 4 7.28 -13.94 -6.90
CA LEU A 4 6.52 -13.68 -5.69
C LEU A 4 5.91 -12.28 -5.81
N PRO A 5 4.65 -12.08 -5.41
CA PRO A 5 4.06 -10.75 -5.40
C PRO A 5 4.89 -9.82 -4.51
N THR A 6 5.17 -8.63 -5.02
CA THR A 6 6.01 -7.63 -4.34
C THR A 6 5.15 -6.49 -3.82
N VAL A 7 5.17 -6.27 -2.51
CA VAL A 7 4.37 -5.27 -1.82
C VAL A 7 5.26 -4.09 -1.40
N ALA A 8 4.90 -2.87 -1.78
CA ALA A 8 5.55 -1.68 -1.27
C ALA A 8 4.90 -1.25 0.05
N ILE A 9 5.69 -0.94 1.07
CA ILE A 9 5.24 -0.38 2.35
C ILE A 9 5.80 1.03 2.47
N VAL A 10 4.94 2.02 2.68
CA VAL A 10 5.29 3.42 2.83
C VAL A 10 4.76 3.92 4.17
N ASP A 11 5.66 4.13 5.12
CA ASP A 11 5.34 4.55 6.48
C ASP A 11 6.55 5.29 7.05
N ASP A 12 6.38 6.38 7.79
CA ASP A 12 7.52 7.09 8.40
C ASP A 12 8.04 6.38 9.66
N ASP A 13 7.22 5.54 10.29
CA ASP A 13 7.59 4.76 11.48
C ASP A 13 8.36 3.49 11.10
N GLU A 14 9.63 3.43 11.52
CA GLU A 14 10.50 2.28 11.29
C GLU A 14 9.98 0.99 11.91
N ALA A 15 9.42 1.05 13.13
CA ALA A 15 8.91 -0.13 13.81
C ALA A 15 7.70 -0.72 13.09
N VAL A 16 6.86 0.14 12.49
CA VAL A 16 5.74 -0.31 11.66
C VAL A 16 6.24 -0.96 10.37
N ARG A 17 7.24 -0.36 9.70
CA ARG A 17 7.83 -0.94 8.48
C ARG A 17 8.45 -2.32 8.74
N GLU A 18 9.20 -2.47 9.83
CA GLU A 18 9.80 -3.75 10.22
C GLU A 18 8.72 -4.80 10.51
N ALA A 19 7.73 -4.47 11.35
CA ALA A 19 6.66 -5.41 11.71
C ALA A 19 5.85 -5.87 10.48
N LEU A 20 5.52 -4.95 9.57
CA LEU A 20 4.82 -5.29 8.32
C LEU A 20 5.71 -6.09 7.37
N GLY A 21 7.00 -5.77 7.29
CA GLY A 21 7.97 -6.50 6.48
C GLY A 21 8.10 -7.96 6.92
N ASP A 22 8.24 -8.18 8.23
CA ASP A 22 8.31 -9.53 8.82
C ASP A 22 7.03 -10.32 8.55
N LEU A 23 5.86 -9.70 8.73
CA LEU A 23 4.56 -10.34 8.47
C LEU A 23 4.44 -10.80 7.01
N LEU A 24 4.80 -9.93 6.06
CA LEU A 24 4.74 -10.24 4.63
C LEU A 24 5.72 -11.36 4.26
N MET A 25 6.94 -11.32 4.79
CA MET A 25 7.97 -12.32 4.52
C MET A 25 7.55 -13.71 5.02
N VAL A 26 7.00 -13.80 6.23
CA VAL A 26 6.47 -15.06 6.79
C VAL A 26 5.28 -15.57 5.98
N SER A 27 4.53 -14.67 5.35
CA SER A 27 3.39 -15.00 4.47
C SER A 27 3.80 -15.35 3.04
N GLY A 28 5.09 -15.36 2.73
CA GLY A 28 5.62 -15.68 1.40
C GLY A 28 5.46 -14.56 0.37
N LEU A 29 5.33 -13.31 0.82
CA LEU A 29 5.27 -12.12 -0.03
C LEU A 29 6.63 -11.41 0.01
N ALA A 30 7.08 -10.90 -1.14
CA ALA A 30 8.21 -10.00 -1.18
C ALA A 30 7.75 -8.60 -0.77
N CYS A 31 8.60 -7.82 -0.11
CA CYS A 31 8.26 -6.46 0.26
C CYS A 31 9.42 -5.48 0.16
N HIS A 32 9.11 -4.23 -0.15
CA HIS A 32 10.04 -3.11 -0.13
C HIS A 32 9.50 -2.00 0.76
N THR A 33 10.29 -1.57 1.73
CA THR A 33 9.89 -0.56 2.73
C THR A 33 10.48 0.80 2.40
N PHE A 34 9.68 1.85 2.54
CA PHE A 34 10.01 3.24 2.23
C PHE A 34 9.61 4.12 3.41
N ALA A 35 10.50 5.04 3.80
CA ALA A 35 10.24 5.96 4.92
C ALA A 35 9.28 7.12 4.56
N GLY A 36 8.82 7.19 3.31
CA GLY A 36 7.88 8.21 2.88
C GLY A 36 7.57 8.17 1.39
N ALA A 37 6.48 8.84 1.02
CA ALA A 37 5.93 8.81 -0.34
C ALA A 37 6.94 9.25 -1.42
N VAL A 38 7.77 10.25 -1.14
CA VAL A 38 8.79 10.74 -2.09
C VAL A 38 9.82 9.65 -2.42
N SER A 39 10.28 8.91 -1.42
CA SER A 39 11.26 7.83 -1.63
C SER A 39 10.67 6.68 -2.44
N PHE A 40 9.40 6.36 -2.23
CA PHE A 40 8.67 5.40 -3.04
C PHE A 40 8.51 5.89 -4.49
N LEU A 41 8.08 7.14 -4.69
CA LEU A 41 7.91 7.70 -6.04
C LEU A 41 9.20 7.76 -6.84
N ALA A 42 10.34 7.96 -6.16
CA ALA A 42 11.66 7.98 -6.80
C ALA A 42 12.20 6.59 -7.13
N ALA A 43 11.87 5.58 -6.32
CA ALA A 43 12.37 4.21 -6.49
C ALA A 43 11.44 3.32 -7.31
N ARG A 44 10.15 3.66 -7.39
CA ARG A 44 9.16 2.84 -8.11
C ARG A 44 9.49 2.83 -9.61
N THR A 45 9.25 1.66 -10.19
CA THR A 45 9.25 1.45 -11.64
C THR A 45 7.93 0.78 -11.98
N GLU A 46 7.34 1.11 -13.14
CA GLU A 46 6.08 0.50 -13.58
C GLU A 46 6.18 -1.04 -13.60
N GLY A 47 5.17 -1.71 -13.07
CA GLY A 47 5.10 -3.18 -12.99
C GLY A 47 6.00 -3.82 -11.92
N HIS A 48 6.70 -3.04 -11.09
CA HIS A 48 7.59 -3.60 -10.06
C HIS A 48 6.87 -4.02 -8.76
N PHE A 49 5.69 -3.43 -8.49
CA PHE A 49 4.91 -3.70 -7.29
C PHE A 49 3.53 -4.21 -7.66
N ASP A 50 3.04 -5.20 -6.93
CA ASP A 50 1.68 -5.74 -7.08
C ASP A 50 0.68 -5.05 -6.14
N CYS A 51 1.17 -4.45 -5.05
CA CYS A 51 0.33 -3.76 -4.06
C CYS A 51 1.14 -2.70 -3.32
N LEU A 52 0.50 -1.59 -2.97
CA LEU A 52 1.05 -0.55 -2.11
C LEU A 52 0.30 -0.51 -0.78
N ILE A 53 1.03 -0.44 0.33
CA ILE A 53 0.52 -0.12 1.67
C ILE A 53 1.09 1.25 2.05
N THR A 54 0.24 2.21 2.41
CA THR A 54 0.69 3.56 2.80
C THR A 54 -0.02 4.07 4.05
N ASP A 55 0.71 4.76 4.93
CA ASP A 55 0.08 5.64 5.93
C ASP A 55 -0.30 6.98 5.27
N ILE A 56 -1.36 7.61 5.77
CA ILE A 56 -1.82 8.93 5.34
C ILE A 56 -1.05 10.02 6.05
N ARG A 57 -0.73 9.81 7.34
CA ARG A 57 0.03 10.77 8.13
C ARG A 57 1.50 10.48 7.97
N MET A 58 2.14 11.23 7.08
CA MET A 58 3.59 11.24 6.95
C MET A 58 4.06 12.69 6.87
N PRO A 59 5.26 13.01 7.40
CA PRO A 59 5.86 14.32 7.22
C PRO A 59 6.26 14.54 5.76
N GLY A 60 6.01 15.75 5.25
CA GLY A 60 6.31 16.11 3.86
C GLY A 60 5.14 15.80 2.93
N MET A 61 5.22 14.69 2.21
CA MET A 61 4.16 14.24 1.29
C MET A 61 3.28 13.21 1.96
N THR A 62 1.98 13.47 2.02
CA THR A 62 0.99 12.60 2.65
C THR A 62 0.69 11.37 1.80
N GLY A 63 0.22 10.29 2.42
CA GLY A 63 -0.26 9.12 1.67
C GLY A 63 -1.46 9.43 0.78
N MET A 64 -2.24 10.46 1.13
CA MET A 64 -3.35 10.93 0.30
C MET A 64 -2.85 11.51 -1.02
N GLU A 65 -1.87 12.41 -0.97
CA GLU A 65 -1.23 12.97 -2.17
C GLU A 65 -0.55 11.89 -3.02
N LEU A 66 -0.03 10.83 -2.38
CA LEU A 66 0.53 9.69 -3.07
C LEU A 66 -0.55 8.94 -3.87
N ILE A 67 -1.71 8.68 -3.26
CA ILE A 67 -2.84 8.01 -3.93
C ILE A 67 -3.35 8.87 -5.11
N GLU A 68 -3.53 10.17 -4.90
CA GLU A 68 -3.92 11.11 -5.96
C GLU A 68 -2.95 11.05 -7.14
N ARG A 69 -1.64 11.07 -6.86
CA ARG A 69 -0.63 10.97 -7.91
C ARG A 69 -0.69 9.66 -8.68
N LEU A 70 -0.83 8.53 -7.98
CA LEU A 70 -0.93 7.20 -8.59
C LEU A 70 -2.18 7.04 -9.44
N HIS A 71 -3.28 7.68 -9.02
CA HIS A 71 -4.54 7.74 -9.75
C HIS A 71 -4.40 8.55 -11.03
N ASP A 72 -3.85 9.78 -10.94
CA ASP A 72 -3.65 10.67 -12.09
C ASP A 72 -2.73 10.07 -13.15
N GLU A 73 -1.74 9.28 -12.73
CA GLU A 73 -0.82 8.58 -13.63
C GLU A 73 -1.40 7.29 -14.23
N GLY A 74 -2.56 6.83 -13.76
CA GLY A 74 -3.21 5.63 -14.30
C GLY A 74 -2.44 4.33 -14.06
N THR A 75 -1.61 4.28 -13.02
CA THR A 75 -0.68 3.15 -12.76
C THR A 75 -1.36 1.79 -12.57
N GLY A 76 -2.65 1.78 -12.20
CA GLY A 76 -3.40 0.56 -11.90
C GLY A 76 -2.92 -0.19 -10.65
N LEU A 77 -1.93 0.35 -9.92
CA LEU A 77 -1.38 -0.24 -8.72
C LEU A 77 -2.42 -0.17 -7.59
N PRO A 78 -2.91 -1.31 -7.05
CA PRO A 78 -3.87 -1.27 -5.97
C PRO A 78 -3.22 -0.74 -4.69
N VAL A 79 -3.91 0.18 -4.01
CA VAL A 79 -3.43 0.83 -2.79
C VAL A 79 -4.27 0.43 -1.59
N ILE A 80 -3.61 0.06 -0.50
CA ILE A 80 -4.18 -0.20 0.81
C ILE A 80 -3.69 0.89 1.75
N VAL A 81 -4.64 1.56 2.41
CA VAL A 81 -4.31 2.58 3.40
C VAL A 81 -4.28 1.96 4.79
N LEU A 82 -3.22 2.22 5.54
CA LEU A 82 -3.09 1.82 6.93
C LEU A 82 -2.70 3.04 7.77
N SER A 83 -3.67 3.64 8.47
CA SER A 83 -3.41 4.86 9.26
C SER A 83 -3.70 4.68 10.74
N SER A 84 -2.98 5.43 11.58
CA SER A 84 -3.26 5.49 13.03
C SER A 84 -4.51 6.30 13.37
N VAL A 85 -5.06 7.07 12.42
CA VAL A 85 -6.23 7.90 12.66
C VAL A 85 -7.42 7.53 11.80
N LEU A 86 -8.58 7.62 12.44
CA LEU A 86 -9.87 7.46 11.83
C LEU A 86 -10.31 8.80 11.24
N ASP A 87 -10.09 8.98 9.94
CA ASP A 87 -10.56 10.11 9.17
C ASP A 87 -11.49 9.61 8.08
N GLU A 88 -12.79 9.84 8.28
CA GLU A 88 -13.82 9.36 7.36
C GLU A 88 -13.80 10.10 6.02
N GLN A 89 -13.39 11.38 6.02
CA GLN A 89 -13.27 12.17 4.79
C GLN A 89 -12.09 11.67 3.96
N ALA A 90 -10.92 11.48 4.59
CA ALA A 90 -9.76 10.92 3.92
C ALA A 90 -10.02 9.49 3.43
N ARG A 91 -10.74 8.69 4.21
CA ARG A 91 -11.16 7.34 3.80
C ARG A 91 -12.07 7.38 2.57
N ALA A 92 -13.11 8.19 2.58
CA ALA A 92 -14.01 8.32 1.44
C ALA A 92 -13.26 8.79 0.19
N HIS A 93 -12.34 9.74 0.36
CA HIS A 93 -11.51 10.25 -0.73
C HIS A 93 -10.57 9.18 -1.29
N ALA A 94 -9.80 8.49 -0.44
CA ALA A 94 -8.90 7.41 -0.86
C ALA A 94 -9.65 6.31 -1.64
N LEU A 95 -10.82 5.87 -1.14
CA LEU A 95 -11.64 4.88 -1.83
C LEU A 95 -12.16 5.41 -3.17
N SER A 96 -12.52 6.69 -3.27
CA SER A 96 -12.95 7.31 -4.53
C SER A 96 -11.85 7.36 -5.59
N LEU A 97 -10.58 7.40 -5.17
CA LEU A 97 -9.41 7.37 -6.07
C LEU A 97 -8.93 5.95 -6.39
N GLY A 98 -9.66 4.92 -5.93
CA GLY A 98 -9.35 3.53 -6.23
C GLY A 98 -8.50 2.82 -5.18
N ALA A 99 -8.35 3.37 -3.97
CA ALA A 99 -7.82 2.59 -2.85
C ALA A 99 -8.72 1.37 -2.60
N ARG A 100 -8.10 0.19 -2.47
CA ARG A 100 -8.81 -1.09 -2.36
C ARG A 100 -9.32 -1.35 -0.95
N ALA A 101 -8.61 -0.85 0.06
CA ALA A 101 -8.96 -1.00 1.45
C ALA A 101 -8.41 0.16 2.30
N TRP A 102 -9.08 0.42 3.42
CA TRP A 102 -8.61 1.31 4.47
C TRP A 102 -8.67 0.58 5.80
N PHE A 103 -7.56 0.59 6.52
CA PHE A 103 -7.42 0.05 7.85
C PHE A 103 -6.94 1.11 8.84
N THR A 104 -7.42 1.00 10.06
CA THR A 104 -6.92 1.79 11.19
C THR A 104 -6.05 0.92 12.07
N LYS A 105 -4.88 1.41 12.46
CA LYS A 105 -3.99 0.72 13.40
C LYS A 105 -4.64 0.70 14.80
N PRO A 106 -4.61 -0.43 15.54
CA PRO A 106 -4.04 -1.72 15.15
C PRO A 106 -4.97 -2.52 14.22
N VAL A 107 -4.40 -3.13 13.19
CA VAL A 107 -5.09 -4.05 12.27
C VAL A 107 -4.66 -5.48 12.57
N SER A 108 -5.55 -6.45 12.43
CA SER A 108 -5.20 -7.87 12.54
C SER A 108 -4.49 -8.35 11.28
N ASP A 109 -3.44 -9.14 11.46
CA ASP A 109 -2.62 -9.74 10.39
C ASP A 109 -3.48 -10.42 9.31
N GLU A 110 -4.45 -11.25 9.72
CA GLU A 110 -5.36 -11.95 8.81
C GLU A 110 -6.17 -10.99 7.92
N ARG A 111 -6.61 -9.85 8.47
CA ARG A 111 -7.39 -8.86 7.73
C ARG A 111 -6.52 -8.13 6.72
N LEU A 112 -5.29 -7.79 7.12
CA LEU A 112 -4.35 -7.10 6.24
C LEU A 112 -3.92 -8.02 5.10
N LEU A 113 -3.49 -9.24 5.41
CA LEU A 113 -3.09 -10.24 4.41
C LEU A 113 -4.24 -10.59 3.45
N GLY A 114 -5.46 -10.74 3.96
CA GLY A 114 -6.64 -10.99 3.12
C GLY A 114 -6.92 -9.85 2.13
N ALA A 115 -6.76 -8.60 2.57
CA ALA A 115 -6.91 -7.44 1.68
C ALA A 115 -5.78 -7.33 0.66
N ILE A 116 -4.55 -7.63 1.04
CA ILE A 116 -3.39 -7.65 0.13
C ILE A 116 -3.57 -8.72 -0.94
N ALA A 117 -3.94 -9.94 -0.55
CA ALA A 117 -4.19 -11.03 -1.49
C ALA A 117 -5.30 -10.68 -2.48
N ALA A 118 -6.41 -10.10 -2.00
CA ALA A 118 -7.50 -9.66 -2.86
C ALA A 118 -7.09 -8.52 -3.80
N ALA A 119 -6.28 -7.57 -3.31
CA ALA A 119 -5.76 -6.47 -4.12
C ALA A 119 -4.85 -6.97 -5.27
N ILE A 120 -3.95 -7.91 -4.97
CA ILE A 120 -3.04 -8.51 -5.95
C ILE A 120 -3.81 -9.31 -7.01
N ASP A 121 -4.82 -10.09 -6.61
CA ASP A 121 -5.62 -10.90 -7.54
C ASP A 121 -6.42 -10.01 -8.52
N ASP A 122 -7.05 -8.95 -8.02
CA ASP A 122 -7.75 -7.96 -8.85
C ASP A 122 -6.82 -7.23 -9.82
N GLY A 123 -5.61 -6.86 -9.35
CA GLY A 123 -4.59 -6.18 -10.17
C GLY A 123 -4.07 -7.06 -11.33
N ARG A 124 -3.99 -8.37 -11.12
CA ARG A 124 -3.62 -9.34 -12.18
C ARG A 124 -4.79 -9.69 -13.10
N GLY A 125 -6.03 -9.57 -12.63
CA GLY A 125 -7.25 -9.85 -13.39
C GLY A 125 -7.70 -8.72 -14.33
N GLY A 126 -7.21 -7.49 -14.13
CA GLY A 126 -7.65 -6.28 -14.85
C GLY A 126 -7.17 -6.12 -16.31
N GLY A 127 -6.40 -7.07 -16.84
CA GLY A 127 -6.01 -7.09 -18.26
C GLY A 127 -7.01 -7.85 -19.14
N ARG A 128 -8.21 -7.31 -19.36
CA ARG A 128 -9.09 -7.69 -20.49
C ARG A 128 -9.78 -6.49 -21.10
#